data_AF-A0A6N9V7V5-F1
#
_entry.id   AF-A0A6N9V7V5-F1
#
_cell.length_a   1.000
_cell.length_b   1.000
_cell.length_c   1.000
_cell.angle_alpha   90.00
_cell.angle_beta   90.00
_cell.angle_gamma   90.00
#
_symmetry.space_group_name_H-M   'P 1'
#
loop_
_entity.id
_entity.type
_entity.pdbx_description
1 polymer ?
#
loop_
_entity_poly.entity_id
_entity_poly.type
_entity_poly.pdbx_seq_one_letter_code
_entity_poly.pdbx_strand_id
1 'polypeptide(L)'
;RAWCEGAAGVALAIADSPDALADPDLSGWLAEQAGELADSAPLADDSLCHGELGLLELLGHGALTGDRTPWVRRAGTLLAAADREGPRCGTPGHVPHPGLLTGLSGVGHGLLRAGFPDRIGSALLLNPSAGAA
;
A
#
# COMPACT_ATOMS: atom_id res chain seq x y z
N ARG A 1 -2.97 -2.56 11.79
CA ARG A 1 -3.27 -1.76 10.58
C ARG A 1 -2.27 -2.01 9.47
N ALA A 2 -0.97 -2.08 9.77
CA ALA A 2 0.11 -2.37 8.82
C ALA A 2 -0.07 -3.65 7.99
N TRP A 3 0.74 -3.77 6.92
CA TRP A 3 0.84 -4.97 6.09
C TRP A 3 1.47 -6.15 6.83
N CYS A 4 2.63 -5.95 7.49
CA CYS A 4 3.39 -7.06 8.09
C CYS A 4 2.67 -7.76 9.26
N GLU A 5 1.92 -7.03 10.09
CA GLU A 5 1.32 -7.54 11.33
C GLU A 5 -0.10 -6.98 11.56
N GLY A 6 -0.89 -6.78 10.49
CA GLY A 6 -2.22 -6.19 10.65
C GLY A 6 -3.21 -6.45 9.53
N ALA A 7 -4.42 -5.91 9.73
CA ALA A 7 -5.56 -6.09 8.84
C ALA A 7 -5.26 -5.76 7.37
N ALA A 8 -4.38 -4.78 7.07
CA ALA A 8 -4.07 -4.46 5.69
C ALA A 8 -3.40 -5.62 4.94
N GLY A 9 -2.52 -6.39 5.59
CA GLY A 9 -1.87 -7.54 4.97
C GLY A 9 -2.84 -8.67 4.70
N VAL A 10 -3.70 -8.98 5.66
CA VAL A 10 -4.74 -10.01 5.52
C VAL A 10 -5.76 -9.63 4.45
N ALA A 11 -6.24 -8.38 4.46
CA ALA A 11 -7.16 -7.86 3.46
C ALA A 11 -6.53 -7.85 2.06
N LEU A 12 -5.24 -7.49 1.94
CA LEU A 12 -4.53 -7.53 0.67
C LEU A 12 -4.40 -8.97 0.14
N ALA A 13 -4.12 -9.94 1.01
CA ALA A 13 -4.06 -11.35 0.64
C ALA A 13 -5.43 -11.90 0.19
N ILE A 14 -6.52 -11.51 0.84
CA ILE A 14 -7.88 -11.84 0.39
C ILE A 14 -8.15 -11.21 -0.97
N ALA A 15 -7.82 -9.92 -1.12
CA ALA A 15 -8.05 -9.17 -2.36
C ALA A 15 -7.30 -9.72 -3.58
N ASP A 16 -6.13 -10.33 -3.38
CA ASP A 16 -5.32 -10.94 -4.45
C ASP A 16 -5.67 -12.41 -4.73
N SER A 17 -6.53 -13.03 -3.91
CA SER A 17 -6.93 -14.43 -4.06
C SER A 17 -8.33 -14.56 -4.67
N PRO A 18 -8.49 -15.06 -5.90
CA PRO A 18 -9.80 -15.25 -6.53
C PRO A 18 -10.72 -16.18 -5.73
N ASP A 19 -10.17 -17.25 -5.16
CA ASP A 19 -10.95 -18.20 -4.35
C ASP A 19 -11.44 -17.57 -3.05
N ALA A 20 -10.63 -16.73 -2.40
CA ALA A 20 -11.04 -16.01 -1.20
C ALA A 20 -12.04 -14.89 -1.52
N LEU A 21 -11.89 -14.20 -2.65
CA LEU A 21 -12.86 -13.20 -3.10
C LEU A 21 -14.22 -13.80 -3.47
N ALA A 22 -14.25 -15.06 -3.92
CA ALA A 22 -15.48 -15.77 -4.22
C ALA A 22 -16.27 -16.16 -2.96
N ASP A 23 -15.62 -16.17 -1.79
CA ASP A 23 -16.27 -16.39 -0.49
C ASP A 23 -16.96 -15.08 -0.02
N PRO A 24 -18.30 -15.08 0.17
CA PRO A 24 -19.04 -13.91 0.62
C PRO A 24 -18.62 -13.36 1.99
N ASP A 25 -18.19 -14.22 2.91
CA ASP A 25 -17.80 -13.79 4.25
C ASP A 25 -16.45 -13.08 4.22
N LEU A 26 -15.50 -13.62 3.44
CA LEU A 26 -14.17 -13.01 3.27
C LEU A 26 -14.23 -11.73 2.44
N SER A 27 -15.00 -11.70 1.37
CA SER A 27 -15.20 -10.49 0.56
C SER A 27 -15.95 -9.39 1.33
N GLY A 28 -16.93 -9.76 2.15
CA GLY A 28 -17.59 -8.84 3.09
C GLY A 28 -16.62 -8.26 4.12
N TRP A 29 -15.80 -9.10 4.75
CA TRP A 29 -14.76 -8.68 5.70
C TRP A 29 -13.72 -7.76 5.04
N LEU A 30 -13.29 -8.07 3.82
CA LEU A 30 -12.38 -7.22 3.04
C LEU A 30 -12.97 -5.82 2.85
N ALA A 31 -14.23 -5.72 2.42
CA ALA A 31 -14.87 -4.44 2.16
C ALA A 31 -14.99 -3.59 3.44
N GLU A 32 -15.36 -4.21 4.56
CA GLU A 32 -15.42 -3.56 5.88
C GLU A 32 -14.04 -3.03 6.29
N GLN A 33 -13.02 -3.89 6.28
CA GLN A 33 -11.67 -3.52 6.71
C GLN A 33 -11.02 -2.47 5.80
N ALA A 34 -11.24 -2.56 4.47
CA ALA A 34 -10.76 -1.55 3.54
C ALA A 34 -11.40 -0.18 3.81
N GLY A 35 -12.70 -0.14 4.13
CA GLY A 35 -13.40 1.09 4.52
C GLY A 35 -12.84 1.70 5.81
N GLU A 36 -12.73 0.90 6.87
CA GLU A 36 -12.16 1.36 8.15
C GLU A 36 -10.73 1.88 8.01
N LEU A 37 -9.91 1.20 7.19
CA LEU A 37 -8.54 1.61 6.93
C LEU A 37 -8.46 2.86 6.04
N ALA A 38 -9.37 3.03 5.08
CA ALA A 38 -9.43 4.22 4.23
C ALA A 38 -9.70 5.50 5.06
N ASP A 39 -10.53 5.38 6.10
CA ASP A 39 -10.92 6.47 6.99
C ASP A 39 -9.98 6.65 8.20
N SER A 40 -8.98 5.79 8.35
CA SER A 40 -8.03 5.88 9.46
C SER A 40 -7.16 7.15 9.41
N ALA A 41 -6.54 7.49 10.54
CA ALA A 41 -5.41 8.41 10.51
C ALA A 41 -4.24 7.79 9.68
N PRO A 42 -3.39 8.63 9.06
CA PRO A 42 -2.16 8.17 8.41
C PRO A 42 -1.24 7.41 9.38
N LEU A 43 -0.50 6.45 8.85
CA LEU A 43 0.52 5.69 9.55
C LEU A 43 1.77 6.56 9.81
N ALA A 44 2.64 6.05 10.68
CA ALA A 44 3.75 6.82 11.25
C ALA A 44 4.92 7.06 10.28
N ASP A 45 5.01 6.29 9.20
CA ASP A 45 6.06 6.34 8.20
C ASP A 45 5.53 5.96 6.81
N ASP A 46 6.38 6.12 5.80
CA ASP A 46 6.03 5.92 4.39
C ASP A 46 6.34 4.50 3.91
N SER A 47 6.85 3.61 4.75
CA SER A 47 7.41 2.33 4.32
C SER A 47 6.37 1.33 3.79
N LEU A 48 6.86 0.32 3.06
CA LEU A 48 6.03 -0.78 2.56
C LEU A 48 5.64 -1.76 3.68
N CYS A 49 6.50 -1.96 4.67
CA CYS A 49 6.31 -2.96 5.72
C CYS A 49 5.11 -2.62 6.63
N HIS A 50 5.12 -1.42 7.18
CA HIS A 50 4.15 -0.98 8.19
C HIS A 50 3.78 0.50 8.10
N GLY A 51 4.14 1.14 6.98
CA GLY A 51 3.81 2.52 6.67
C GLY A 51 2.68 2.68 5.66
N GLU A 52 2.48 3.92 5.24
CA GLU A 52 1.39 4.31 4.34
C GLU A 52 1.45 3.61 2.98
N LEU A 53 2.64 3.38 2.40
CA LEU A 53 2.74 2.71 1.10
C LEU A 53 2.29 1.25 1.16
N GLY A 54 2.52 0.56 2.28
CA GLY A 54 1.97 -0.79 2.48
C GLY A 54 0.44 -0.81 2.53
N LEU A 55 -0.16 0.21 3.16
CA LEU A 55 -1.62 0.37 3.18
C LEU A 55 -2.18 0.78 1.80
N LEU A 56 -1.48 1.64 1.07
CA LEU A 56 -1.89 2.08 -0.26
C LEU A 56 -1.91 0.95 -1.29
N GLU A 57 -1.13 -0.12 -1.10
CA GLU A 57 -1.25 -1.33 -1.93
C GLU A 57 -2.63 -1.98 -1.81
N LEU A 58 -3.17 -2.10 -0.59
CA LEU A 58 -4.53 -2.57 -0.38
C LEU A 58 -5.56 -1.61 -0.98
N LEU A 59 -5.49 -0.32 -0.59
CA LEU A 59 -6.49 0.66 -1.01
C LEU A 59 -6.48 0.92 -2.53
N GLY A 60 -5.37 0.63 -3.20
CA GLY A 60 -5.22 0.72 -4.65
C GLY A 60 -5.56 -0.57 -5.39
N HIS A 61 -5.89 -1.66 -4.69
CA HIS A 61 -6.10 -2.97 -5.28
C HIS A 61 -7.37 -3.01 -6.15
N GLY A 62 -7.29 -3.67 -7.30
CA GLY A 62 -8.39 -3.71 -8.29
C GLY A 62 -9.65 -4.42 -7.81
N ALA A 63 -9.54 -5.29 -6.80
CA ALA A 63 -10.68 -5.96 -6.18
C ALA A 63 -11.58 -5.01 -5.38
N LEU A 64 -11.07 -3.85 -4.96
CA LEU A 64 -11.86 -2.84 -4.26
C LEU A 64 -12.59 -1.97 -5.30
N THR A 65 -13.75 -2.45 -5.75
CA THR A 65 -14.61 -1.72 -6.69
C THR A 65 -15.40 -0.66 -5.93
N GLY A 66 -14.84 0.54 -5.79
CA GLY A 66 -15.46 1.60 -4.99
C GLY A 66 -14.81 2.97 -5.19
N ASP A 67 -15.13 3.89 -4.28
CA ASP A 67 -14.55 5.24 -4.30
C ASP A 67 -13.04 5.20 -4.07
N ARG A 68 -12.29 5.63 -5.09
CA ARG A 68 -10.82 5.72 -5.04
C ARG A 68 -10.32 7.02 -4.40
N THR A 69 -11.21 7.95 -4.05
CA THR A 69 -10.84 9.25 -3.47
C THR A 69 -9.94 9.13 -2.25
N PRO A 70 -10.17 8.22 -1.28
CA PRO A 70 -9.27 8.05 -0.13
C PRO A 70 -7.85 7.66 -0.56
N TRP A 71 -7.72 6.73 -1.50
CA TRP A 71 -6.43 6.31 -2.05
C TRP A 71 -5.72 7.46 -2.77
N VAL A 72 -6.41 8.17 -3.68
CA VAL A 72 -5.84 9.30 -4.43
C VAL A 72 -5.35 10.40 -3.49
N ARG A 73 -6.17 10.77 -2.50
CA ARG A 73 -5.83 11.81 -1.51
C ARG A 73 -4.58 11.42 -0.71
N ARG A 74 -4.51 10.19 -0.22
CA ARG A 74 -3.39 9.71 0.60
C ARG A 74 -2.11 9.57 -0.22
N ALA A 75 -2.17 8.98 -1.41
CA ALA A 75 -1.03 8.89 -2.31
C ALA A 75 -0.49 10.28 -2.70
N GLY A 76 -1.38 11.23 -3.02
CA GLY A 76 -1.00 12.61 -3.32
C GLY A 76 -0.38 13.33 -2.12
N THR A 77 -0.95 13.14 -0.92
CA THR A 77 -0.41 13.72 0.32
C THR A 77 0.98 13.18 0.62
N LEU A 78 1.17 11.87 0.51
CA LEU A 78 2.44 11.20 0.75
C LEU A 78 3.50 11.65 -0.26
N LEU A 79 3.15 11.75 -1.56
CA LEU A 79 4.07 12.28 -2.58
C LEU A 79 4.48 13.72 -2.28
N ALA A 80 3.52 14.59 -1.94
CA ALA A 80 3.81 15.98 -1.61
C ALA A 80 4.64 16.14 -0.33
N ALA A 81 4.43 15.28 0.68
CA ALA A 81 5.24 15.26 1.89
C ALA A 81 6.67 14.79 1.59
N ALA A 82 6.82 13.69 0.85
CA ALA A 82 8.13 13.16 0.47
C ALA A 82 8.96 14.16 -0.36
N ASP A 83 8.31 14.93 -1.24
CA ASP A 83 8.96 15.98 -2.04
C ASP A 83 9.44 17.17 -1.18
N ARG A 84 8.63 17.62 -0.22
CA ARG A 84 8.93 18.81 0.60
C ARG A 84 9.81 18.53 1.81
N GLU A 85 9.60 17.40 2.47
CA GLU A 85 10.17 17.07 3.78
C GLU A 85 11.14 15.88 3.72
N GLY A 86 11.13 15.15 2.60
CA GLY A 86 11.86 13.90 2.44
C GLY A 86 11.05 12.68 2.89
N PRO A 87 11.40 11.48 2.40
CA PRO A 87 10.71 10.25 2.74
C PRO A 87 10.99 9.81 4.18
N ARG A 88 9.96 9.35 4.88
CA ARG A 88 10.04 8.83 6.25
C ARG A 88 10.19 7.32 6.22
N CYS A 89 11.40 6.83 6.50
CA CYS A 89 11.67 5.40 6.57
C CYS A 89 11.02 4.75 7.81
N GLY A 90 10.75 3.45 7.74
CA GLY A 90 10.14 2.66 8.83
C GLY A 90 11.11 2.26 9.93
N THR A 91 12.23 2.96 10.06
CA THR A 91 13.25 2.78 11.11
C THR A 91 12.97 3.69 12.30
N PRO A 92 13.48 3.37 13.51
CA PRO A 92 13.42 4.30 14.63
C PRO A 92 14.04 5.66 14.25
N GLY A 93 13.30 6.75 14.49
CA GLY A 93 13.73 8.09 14.10
C GLY A 93 13.71 8.38 12.59
N HIS A 94 13.12 7.49 11.79
CA HIS A 94 13.00 7.61 10.32
C HIS A 94 14.35 7.74 9.60
N VAL A 95 15.42 7.18 10.17
CA VAL A 95 16.77 7.21 9.60
C VAL A 95 16.77 6.59 8.19
N PRO A 96 17.18 7.35 7.15
CA PRO A 96 17.22 6.85 5.78
C PRO A 96 18.17 5.66 5.61
N HIS A 97 17.73 4.64 4.88
CA HIS A 97 18.57 3.50 4.49
C HIS A 97 18.10 2.91 3.14
N PRO A 98 18.91 2.12 2.41
CA PRO A 98 18.56 1.64 1.06
C PRO A 98 17.64 0.41 1.02
N GLY A 99 17.15 -0.11 2.15
CA GLY A 99 16.29 -1.30 2.20
C GLY A 99 14.93 -1.15 1.50
N LEU A 100 14.36 -2.27 1.07
CA LEU A 100 13.07 -2.33 0.38
C LEU A 100 11.88 -2.18 1.33
N LEU A 101 11.80 -2.95 2.41
CA LEU A 101 10.58 -2.98 3.21
C LEU A 101 10.41 -1.74 4.09
N THR A 102 11.51 -1.23 4.64
CA THR A 102 11.52 -0.14 5.63
C THR A 102 12.26 1.11 5.15
N GLY A 103 12.75 1.13 3.91
CA GLY A 103 13.73 2.11 3.44
C GLY A 103 13.38 2.84 2.16
N LEU A 104 14.33 3.64 1.70
CA LEU A 104 14.20 4.52 0.53
C LEU A 104 13.84 3.77 -0.75
N SER A 105 14.38 2.56 -0.95
CA SER A 105 14.07 1.75 -2.14
C SER A 105 12.60 1.35 -2.16
N GLY A 106 12.02 1.03 -0.99
CA GLY A 106 10.59 0.78 -0.85
C GLY A 106 9.75 2.01 -1.10
N VAL A 107 10.16 3.14 -0.55
CA VAL A 107 9.44 4.39 -0.72
C VAL A 107 9.40 4.81 -2.19
N GLY A 108 10.56 4.77 -2.86
CA GLY A 108 10.65 5.02 -4.30
C GLY A 108 9.81 4.02 -5.12
N HIS A 109 9.88 2.73 -4.80
CA HIS A 109 9.08 1.70 -5.48
C HIS A 109 7.58 1.94 -5.34
N GLY A 110 7.08 2.18 -4.12
CA GLY A 110 5.66 2.40 -3.88
C GLY A 110 5.14 3.70 -4.50
N LEU A 111 5.95 4.77 -4.51
CA LEU A 111 5.60 6.01 -5.22
C LEU A 111 5.50 5.81 -6.75
N LEU A 112 6.48 5.11 -7.34
CA LEU A 112 6.45 4.77 -8.76
C LEU A 112 5.23 3.90 -9.10
N ARG A 113 4.90 2.96 -8.22
CA ARG A 113 3.72 2.12 -8.38
C ARG A 113 2.41 2.88 -8.26
N ALA A 114 2.31 3.82 -7.32
CA ALA A 114 1.13 4.67 -7.20
C ALA A 114 0.89 5.51 -8.48
N GLY A 115 1.97 5.99 -9.12
CA GLY A 115 1.87 6.74 -10.38
C GLY A 115 1.68 5.88 -11.64
N PHE A 116 2.20 4.66 -11.64
CA PHE A 116 2.25 3.78 -12.82
C PHE A 116 1.88 2.32 -12.47
N PRO A 117 0.66 2.06 -11.97
CA PRO A 117 0.28 0.74 -11.43
C PRO A 117 0.27 -0.38 -12.48
N ASP A 118 0.11 -0.04 -13.77
CA ASP A 118 0.13 -1.01 -14.89
C ASP A 118 1.55 -1.39 -15.33
N ARG A 119 2.56 -0.63 -14.87
CA ARG A 119 3.97 -0.83 -15.25
C ARG A 119 4.79 -1.39 -14.10
N ILE A 120 4.55 -0.89 -12.89
CA ILE A 120 5.34 -1.23 -11.71
C ILE A 120 4.55 -2.25 -10.90
N GLY A 121 5.08 -3.48 -10.84
CA GLY A 121 4.44 -4.58 -10.13
C GLY A 121 4.45 -4.39 -8.62
N SER A 122 3.53 -5.04 -7.92
CA SER A 122 3.45 -4.97 -6.46
C SER A 122 4.51 -5.88 -5.82
N ALA A 123 5.49 -5.29 -5.15
CA ALA A 123 6.47 -6.06 -4.37
C ALA A 123 5.82 -6.85 -3.22
N LEU A 124 4.72 -6.33 -2.64
CA LEU A 124 4.02 -6.97 -1.51
C LEU A 124 3.19 -8.19 -1.92
N LEU A 125 2.78 -8.26 -3.18
CA LEU A 125 2.10 -9.42 -3.78
C LEU A 125 3.04 -10.28 -4.64
N LEU A 126 4.34 -9.96 -4.69
CA LEU A 126 5.32 -10.61 -5.55
C LEU A 126 4.95 -10.57 -7.05
N ASN A 127 4.21 -9.54 -7.44
CA ASN A 127 3.81 -9.33 -8.82
C ASN A 127 4.94 -8.62 -9.59
N PRO A 128 5.42 -9.17 -10.71
CA PRO A 128 6.51 -8.58 -11.47
C PRO A 128 6.06 -7.29 -12.17
N SER A 129 6.99 -6.35 -12.32
CA SER A 129 6.80 -5.21 -13.22
C SER A 129 6.71 -5.68 -14.67
N ALA A 130 5.88 -5.04 -15.47
CA ALA A 130 5.90 -5.26 -16.91
C ALA A 130 7.29 -4.86 -17.44
N GLY A 131 7.96 -5.78 -18.14
CA GLY A 131 9.23 -5.46 -18.79
C GLY A 131 9.03 -4.31 -19.78
N ALA A 132 10.04 -3.43 -19.91
CA ALA A 132 10.06 -2.52 -21.05
C ALA A 132 10.12 -3.38 -22.31
N ALA A 133 9.09 -3.28 -23.15
CA ALA A 133 9.08 -3.89 -24.49
C ALA A 133 10.19 -3.28 -25.36
#